data_AF-A0A5C6VN65-F1
#
_entry.id   AF-A0A5C6VN65-F1
#
_cell.length_a   1.000
_cell.length_b   1.000
_cell.length_c   1.000
_cell.angle_alpha   90.00
_cell.angle_beta   90.00
_cell.angle_gamma   90.00
#
_symmetry.space_group_name_H-M   'P 1'
#
loop_
_entity.id
_entity.type
_entity.pdbx_description
1 polymer ?
#
loop_
_entity_poly.entity_id
_entity_poly.type
_entity_poly.pdbx_seq_one_letter_code
_entity_poly.pdbx_strand_id
1 'polypeptide(L)'
;MDNPGLFVWLPILERLLAPYPMIGIIVSSDWRRLFDDTTLIQLLGPLAARFVGVVECYGASRSEEILAEVERRGLKAWLALDDHPRVLAAHGRDARFIACEPATGLSSVAVQRILSLRLAHLLVNEF
;
A
#
# COMPACT_ATOMS: atom_id res chain seq x y z
N MET A 1 -0.34 17.68 15.61
CA MET A 1 0.79 16.91 16.16
C MET A 1 1.64 16.51 14.98
N ASP A 2 2.88 16.97 14.92
CA ASP A 2 3.80 16.59 13.85
C ASP A 2 4.37 15.20 14.17
N ASN A 3 3.97 14.18 13.39
CA ASN A 3 4.62 12.88 13.42
C ASN A 3 5.69 12.87 12.31
N PRO A 4 6.99 13.02 12.63
CA PRO A 4 8.03 13.08 11.62
C PRO A 4 8.20 11.78 10.83
N GLY A 5 7.59 10.66 11.27
CA GLY A 5 7.57 9.38 10.56
C GLY A 5 6.39 9.21 9.59
N LEU A 6 5.44 10.15 9.60
CA LEU A 6 4.24 10.10 8.75
C LEU A 6 4.61 10.35 7.29
N PHE A 7 4.35 9.37 6.42
CA PHE A 7 4.62 9.45 4.97
C PHE A 7 6.06 9.82 4.56
N VAL A 8 7.07 9.53 5.39
CA VAL A 8 8.49 9.85 5.09
C VAL A 8 9.02 9.26 3.79
N TRP A 9 8.47 8.13 3.37
CA TRP A 9 8.89 7.46 2.14
C TRP A 9 8.00 7.76 0.94
N LEU A 10 7.08 8.72 1.06
CA LEU A 10 6.19 9.15 -0.02
C LEU A 10 6.97 9.56 -1.30
N PRO A 11 8.10 10.29 -1.24
CA PRO A 11 8.86 10.60 -2.45
C PRO A 11 9.44 9.36 -3.16
N ILE A 12 9.76 8.30 -2.39
CA ILE A 12 10.23 7.03 -2.97
C ILE A 12 9.05 6.31 -3.62
N LEU A 13 7.91 6.24 -2.93
CA LEU A 13 6.71 5.62 -3.46
C LEU A 13 6.24 6.30 -4.75
N GLU A 14 6.23 7.63 -4.78
CA GLU A 14 5.89 8.43 -5.96
C GLU A 14 6.76 8.05 -7.16
N ARG A 15 8.08 8.00 -6.98
CA ARG A 15 9.03 7.62 -8.03
C ARG A 15 8.81 6.20 -8.54
N LEU A 16 8.50 5.25 -7.65
CA LEU A 16 8.23 3.85 -8.03
C LEU A 16 6.91 3.69 -8.78
N LEU A 17 5.92 4.53 -8.48
CA LEU A 17 4.61 4.53 -9.13
C LEU A 17 4.53 5.43 -10.37
N ALA A 18 5.53 6.28 -10.61
CA ALA A 18 5.57 7.19 -11.75
C ALA A 18 5.36 6.49 -13.12
N PRO A 19 5.94 5.32 -13.40
CA PRO A 19 5.70 4.59 -14.66
C PRO A 19 4.28 4.00 -14.78
N TYR A 20 3.50 4.00 -13.69
CA TYR A 20 2.23 3.29 -13.57
C TYR A 20 1.10 4.23 -13.13
N PRO A 21 0.72 5.22 -13.96
CA PRO A 21 -0.24 6.27 -13.57
C PRO A 21 -1.66 5.74 -13.28
N MET A 22 -2.00 4.55 -13.80
CA MET A 22 -3.29 3.89 -13.58
C MET A 22 -3.44 3.26 -12.18
N ILE A 23 -2.36 3.10 -11.43
CA ILE A 23 -2.40 2.44 -10.12
C ILE A 23 -3.08 3.34 -9.09
N GLY A 24 -4.22 2.89 -8.59
CA GLY A 24 -4.92 3.48 -7.46
C GLY A 24 -4.33 3.06 -6.11
N ILE A 25 -4.54 3.89 -5.10
CA ILE A 25 -4.05 3.72 -3.73
C ILE A 25 -5.25 3.56 -2.80
N ILE A 26 -5.27 2.45 -2.06
CA ILE A 26 -6.19 2.21 -0.96
C ILE A 26 -5.37 2.21 0.34
N VAL A 27 -5.76 3.03 1.32
CA VAL A 27 -5.02 3.14 2.59
C VAL A 27 -5.49 2.06 3.57
N SER A 28 -4.60 1.14 3.92
CA SER A 28 -4.85 0.08 4.93
C SER A 28 -4.32 0.43 6.33
N SER A 29 -3.48 1.46 6.47
CA SER A 29 -2.82 1.80 7.73
C SER A 29 -3.81 2.26 8.81
N ASP A 30 -3.42 2.17 10.09
CA ASP A 30 -4.27 2.60 11.20
C ASP A 30 -4.54 4.11 11.20
N TRP A 31 -3.82 4.90 10.40
CA TRP A 31 -4.13 6.31 10.18
C TRP A 31 -5.52 6.52 9.58
N ARG A 32 -6.07 5.55 8.84
CA ARG A 32 -7.47 5.58 8.39
C ARG A 32 -8.50 5.62 9.54
N ARG A 33 -8.07 5.27 10.76
CA ARG A 33 -8.89 5.32 11.97
C ARG A 33 -8.78 6.67 12.70
N LEU A 34 -7.76 7.46 12.36
CA LEU A 34 -7.44 8.73 13.00
C LEU A 34 -7.76 9.94 12.12
N PHE A 35 -7.75 9.75 10.80
CA PHE A 35 -7.91 10.80 9.81
C PHE A 35 -9.03 10.44 8.83
N ASP A 36 -9.79 11.47 8.43
CA ASP A 36 -10.77 11.35 7.35
C ASP A 36 -10.09 11.29 5.98
N ASP A 37 -10.88 10.95 4.95
CA ASP A 37 -10.39 10.86 3.58
C ASP A 37 -9.73 12.16 3.11
N THR A 38 -10.31 13.31 3.44
CA THR A 38 -9.73 14.63 3.10
C THR A 38 -8.32 14.78 3.63
N THR A 39 -8.11 14.44 4.90
CA THR A 39 -6.79 14.50 5.54
C THR A 39 -5.84 13.48 4.94
N LEU A 40 -6.28 12.24 4.69
CA LEU A 40 -5.45 11.22 4.05
C LEU A 40 -5.02 11.62 2.64
N ILE A 41 -5.92 12.20 1.84
CA ILE A 41 -5.63 12.73 0.51
C ILE A 41 -4.57 13.81 0.59
N GLN A 42 -4.69 14.75 1.54
CA GLN A 42 -3.68 15.79 1.75
C GLN A 42 -2.31 15.19 2.13
N LEU A 43 -2.30 14.19 3.01
CA LEU A 43 -1.08 13.51 3.45
C LEU A 43 -0.40 12.72 2.33
N LEU A 44 -1.15 12.25 1.32
CA LEU A 44 -0.61 11.58 0.14
C LEU A 44 0.06 12.56 -0.86
N GLY A 45 -0.08 13.87 -0.68
CA GLY A 45 0.64 14.88 -1.45
C GLY A 45 0.52 14.68 -2.97
N PRO A 46 1.63 14.52 -3.73
CA PRO A 46 1.57 14.28 -5.18
C PRO A 46 0.77 13.03 -5.61
N LEU A 47 0.60 12.07 -4.71
CA LEU A 47 -0.18 10.85 -4.95
C LEU A 47 -1.66 10.99 -4.57
N ALA A 48 -2.10 12.16 -4.10
CA ALA A 48 -3.50 12.47 -3.74
C ALA A 48 -4.50 12.08 -4.84
N ALA A 49 -4.18 12.38 -6.11
CA ALA A 49 -5.04 12.07 -7.25
C ALA A 49 -5.23 10.56 -7.49
N ARG A 50 -4.41 9.71 -6.85
CA ARG A 50 -4.49 8.25 -6.95
C ARG A 50 -5.25 7.62 -5.78
N PHE A 51 -5.72 8.40 -4.81
CA PHE A 51 -6.50 7.86 -3.69
C PHE A 51 -7.86 7.33 -4.17
N VAL A 52 -8.14 6.06 -3.87
CA VAL A 52 -9.40 5.37 -4.23
C VAL A 52 -10.22 5.03 -2.97
N GLY A 53 -9.70 5.31 -1.79
CA GLY A 53 -10.38 5.11 -0.52
C GLY A 53 -9.49 4.47 0.53
N VAL A 54 -10.14 4.00 1.59
CA VAL A 54 -9.52 3.25 2.68
C VAL A 54 -10.01 1.80 2.65
N VAL A 55 -9.28 0.91 3.32
CA VAL A 55 -9.86 -0.37 3.71
C VAL A 55 -11.00 -0.09 4.68
N GLU A 56 -12.21 -0.54 4.38
CA GLU A 56 -13.39 -0.32 5.24
C GLU A 56 -13.64 -1.52 6.16
N CYS A 57 -13.28 -2.71 5.70
CA CYS A 57 -13.45 -3.93 6.47
C CYS A 57 -12.54 -3.95 7.71
N TYR A 58 -13.14 -4.31 8.85
CA TYR A 58 -12.41 -4.62 10.07
C TYR A 58 -12.40 -6.13 10.27
N GLY A 59 -11.22 -6.69 10.49
CA GLY A 59 -10.99 -8.14 10.57
C GLY A 59 -10.09 -8.45 11.76
N ALA A 60 -9.83 -9.74 12.00
CA ALA A 60 -8.97 -10.14 13.11
C ALA A 60 -7.49 -9.82 12.85
N SER A 61 -7.13 -9.52 11.59
CA SER A 61 -5.79 -9.06 11.24
C SER A 61 -5.74 -8.15 10.00
N ARG A 62 -4.68 -7.33 9.88
CA ARG A 62 -4.43 -6.45 8.73
C ARG A 62 -4.51 -7.16 7.38
N SER A 63 -3.95 -8.37 7.28
CA SER A 63 -4.01 -9.16 6.06
C SER A 63 -5.44 -9.60 5.71
N GLU A 64 -6.27 -9.92 6.71
CA GLU A 64 -7.69 -10.24 6.51
C GLU A 64 -8.49 -9.00 6.13
N GLU A 65 -8.22 -7.85 6.75
CA GLU A 65 -8.83 -6.56 6.38
C GLU A 65 -8.57 -6.25 4.90
N ILE A 66 -7.32 -6.39 4.44
CA ILE A 66 -6.93 -6.18 3.04
C ILE A 66 -7.64 -7.16 2.11
N LEU A 67 -7.68 -8.46 2.45
CA LEU A 67 -8.32 -9.48 1.61
C LEU A 67 -9.83 -9.28 1.50
N ALA A 68 -10.49 -8.91 2.61
CA ALA A 68 -11.91 -8.59 2.62
C ALA A 68 -12.20 -7.36 1.75
N GLU A 69 -11.34 -6.34 1.78
CA GLU A 69 -11.47 -5.17 0.93
C GLU A 69 -11.30 -5.50 -0.56
N VAL A 70 -10.29 -6.32 -0.88
CA VAL A 70 -10.04 -6.84 -2.23
C VAL A 70 -11.26 -7.59 -2.76
N GLU A 71 -11.84 -8.46 -1.95
CA GLU A 71 -13.04 -9.22 -2.31
C GLU A 71 -14.25 -8.30 -2.51
N ARG A 72 -14.51 -7.39 -1.56
CA ARG A 72 -15.60 -6.42 -1.60
C ARG A 72 -15.57 -5.56 -2.86
N ARG A 73 -14.38 -5.11 -3.28
CA ARG A 73 -14.18 -4.29 -4.47
C ARG A 73 -13.98 -5.12 -5.75
N GLY A 74 -13.89 -6.44 -5.65
CA GLY A 74 -13.65 -7.33 -6.78
C GLY A 74 -12.28 -7.16 -7.44
N LEU A 75 -11.26 -6.68 -6.72
CA LEU A 75 -9.95 -6.36 -7.28
C LEU A 75 -9.23 -7.61 -7.79
N LYS A 76 -8.76 -7.58 -9.03
CA LYS A 76 -8.04 -8.69 -9.67
C LYS A 76 -6.53 -8.48 -9.65
N ALA A 77 -6.07 -7.28 -9.98
CA ALA A 77 -4.70 -6.85 -9.89
C ALA A 77 -4.48 -5.94 -8.67
N TRP A 78 -3.73 -6.40 -7.68
CA TRP A 78 -3.44 -5.62 -6.47
C TRP A 78 -2.14 -6.06 -5.80
N LEU A 79 -1.53 -5.14 -5.06
CA LEU A 79 -0.41 -5.38 -4.14
C LEU A 79 -0.70 -4.69 -2.82
N ALA A 80 -0.26 -5.29 -1.72
CA ALA A 80 -0.28 -4.70 -0.39
C ALA A 80 1.15 -4.46 0.09
N LEU A 81 1.51 -3.21 0.35
CA LEU A 81 2.80 -2.82 0.94
C LEU A 81 2.55 -2.35 2.37
N ASP A 82 3.10 -3.05 3.36
CA ASP A 82 2.80 -2.78 4.77
C ASP A 82 3.91 -3.33 5.68
N ASP A 83 4.15 -2.69 6.82
CA ASP A 83 5.10 -3.13 7.83
C ASP A 83 4.45 -3.96 8.95
N HIS A 84 3.12 -4.10 8.92
CA HIS A 84 2.38 -4.83 9.93
C HIS A 84 2.78 -6.33 9.99
N PRO A 85 2.99 -6.92 11.19
CA PRO A 85 3.45 -8.31 11.33
C PRO A 85 2.61 -9.37 10.61
N ARG A 86 1.30 -9.11 10.48
CA ARG A 86 0.37 -9.99 9.76
C ARG A 86 0.55 -9.94 8.24
N VAL A 87 1.00 -8.80 7.70
CA VAL A 87 1.41 -8.69 6.30
C VAL A 87 2.74 -9.40 6.08
N LEU A 88 3.68 -9.33 7.03
CA LEU A 88 4.91 -10.14 7.02
C LEU A 88 4.62 -11.65 6.97
N ALA A 89 3.69 -12.14 7.79
CA ALA A 89 3.28 -13.54 7.75
C ALA A 89 2.65 -13.94 6.40
N ALA A 90 1.88 -13.03 5.78
CA ALA A 90 1.25 -13.26 4.48
C ALA A 90 2.25 -13.19 3.30
N HIS A 91 3.29 -12.35 3.40
CA HIS A 91 4.32 -12.16 2.38
C HIS A 91 4.98 -13.47 1.92
N GLY A 92 5.23 -14.40 2.85
CA GLY A 92 5.83 -15.69 2.55
C GLY A 92 4.91 -16.69 1.83
N ARG A 93 3.61 -16.41 1.77
CA ARG A 93 2.59 -17.31 1.19
C ARG A 93 1.96 -16.76 -0.08
N ASP A 94 1.90 -15.43 -0.21
CA ASP A 94 1.25 -14.76 -1.33
C ASP A 94 2.09 -13.56 -1.77
N ALA A 95 2.55 -13.62 -3.02
CA ALA A 95 3.39 -12.60 -3.64
C ALA A 95 2.69 -11.25 -3.85
N ARG A 96 1.39 -11.12 -3.54
CA ARG A 96 0.72 -9.82 -3.55
C ARG A 96 1.01 -9.00 -2.30
N PHE A 97 1.37 -9.65 -1.19
CA PHE A 97 1.81 -8.96 0.03
C PHE A 97 3.29 -8.69 0.00
N ILE A 98 3.71 -7.44 0.19
CA ILE A 98 5.07 -6.94 0.27
C ILE A 98 5.27 -6.40 1.68
N ALA A 99 5.99 -7.15 2.51
CA ALA A 99 6.34 -6.69 3.84
C ALA A 99 7.52 -5.73 3.78
N CYS A 100 7.51 -4.70 4.61
CA CYS A 100 8.67 -3.85 4.84
C CYS A 100 9.01 -3.78 6.34
N GLU A 101 10.27 -3.52 6.64
CA GLU A 101 10.74 -3.34 8.02
C GLU A 101 10.30 -1.94 8.50
N PRO A 102 9.60 -1.80 9.64
CA PRO A 102 9.10 -0.50 10.12
C PRO A 102 10.12 0.65 10.09
N ALA A 103 11.36 0.38 10.49
CA ALA A 103 12.41 1.41 10.56
C ALA A 103 12.93 1.87 9.19
N THR A 104 12.92 0.98 8.18
CA THR A 104 13.52 1.28 6.87
C THR A 104 12.49 1.44 5.76
N GLY A 105 11.32 0.81 5.87
CA GLY A 105 10.21 0.90 4.93
C GLY A 105 10.68 0.79 3.48
N LEU A 106 10.31 1.79 2.67
CA LEU A 106 10.70 1.88 1.27
C LEU A 106 12.11 2.43 1.04
N SER A 107 12.85 2.89 2.05
CA SER A 107 14.28 3.20 1.88
C SER A 107 15.10 1.94 1.57
N SER A 108 14.60 0.75 1.92
CA SER A 108 15.23 -0.53 1.57
C SER A 108 15.20 -0.79 0.07
N VAL A 109 16.39 -0.85 -0.55
CA VAL A 109 16.56 -1.19 -1.97
C VAL A 109 15.96 -2.55 -2.33
N ALA A 110 15.97 -3.51 -1.39
CA ALA A 110 15.36 -4.82 -1.60
C ALA A 110 13.83 -4.71 -1.74
N VAL A 111 13.18 -3.92 -0.88
CA VAL A 111 11.73 -3.67 -0.96
C VAL A 111 11.38 -2.93 -2.26
N GLN A 112 12.16 -1.90 -2.63
CA GLN A 112 11.98 -1.19 -3.91
C GLN A 112 12.07 -2.14 -5.12
N ARG A 113 13.07 -3.04 -5.14
CA ARG A 113 13.23 -4.03 -6.22
C ARG A 113 12.04 -4.98 -6.29
N ILE A 114 11.59 -5.51 -5.15
CA ILE A 114 10.43 -6.40 -5.09
C ILE A 114 9.17 -5.70 -5.60
N LEU A 115 8.92 -4.47 -5.13
CA LEU A 115 7.77 -3.69 -5.54
C LEU A 115 7.80 -3.40 -7.06
N SER A 116 8.95 -2.95 -7.60
CA SER A 116 9.10 -2.69 -9.04
C SER A 116 8.84 -3.94 -9.89
N LEU A 117 9.37 -5.10 -9.49
CA LEU A 117 9.16 -6.36 -10.21
C LEU A 117 7.68 -6.76 -10.21
N ARG A 118 7.01 -6.64 -9.06
CA ARG A 118 5.60 -7.02 -8.92
C ARG A 118 4.67 -6.05 -9.64
N LEU A 119 4.95 -4.74 -9.61
CA LEU A 119 4.21 -3.73 -10.38
C LEU A 119 4.31 -3.99 -11.89
N ALA A 120 5.51 -4.31 -12.39
CA ALA A 120 5.68 -4.67 -13.79
C ALA A 120 4.87 -5.92 -14.16
N HIS A 121 4.82 -6.91 -13.28
CA HIS A 121 4.05 -8.14 -13.53
C HIS A 121 2.53 -7.93 -13.49
N LEU A 122 2.03 -7.03 -12.61
CA LEU A 122 0.61 -6.69 -12.58
C LEU A 122 0.10 -6.21 -13.94
N LEU A 123 0.88 -5.38 -14.64
CA LEU A 123 0.45 -4.81 -15.92
C LEU A 123 0.58 -5.77 -17.12
N VAL A 124 1.45 -6.79 -17.02
CA VAL A 124 1.60 -7.78 -18.09
C VAL A 124 0.43 -8.76 -18.12
N ASN A 125 -0.24 -9.00 -17.00
CA ASN A 125 -1.33 -9.97 -16.89
C ASN A 125 -2.73 -9.38 -17.11
N GLU A 126 -2.85 -8.09 -17.46
CA GLU A 126 -4.13 -7.45 -17.81
C GLU A 126 -4.38 -7.37 -19.32
N PHE A 127 -3.52 -7.99 -20.15
CA PHE A 127 -3.66 -8.09 -21.62
C PHE A 127 -3.61 -9.55 -22.09
#